data_AF-A0A2S0U428-F1
#
_entry.id   AF-A0A2S0U428-F1
#
_cell.length_a   1.000
_cell.length_b   1.000
_cell.length_c   1.000
_cell.angle_alpha   90.00
_cell.angle_beta   90.00
_cell.angle_gamma   90.00
#
_symmetry.space_group_name_H-M   'P 1'
#
loop_
_entity.id
_entity.type
_entity.pdbx_description
1 polymer ?
#
loop_
_entity_poly.entity_id
_entity_poly.type
_entity_poly.pdbx_seq_one_letter_code
_entity_poly.pdbx_strand_id
1 'polypeptide(L)'
;MNNLNVIIKQLSSKNITFLVDIDRRINIDKSEKYYYYKIWGLNLDQIQNFICNIRNEDIFLIHPFISINCRIDDPYLTLSRQFLVSKYSNPDLIQDFLFNKLELASQGFEFDHEELDYFLIFKYKKVYLNDKFA
;
A
#
# COMPACT_ATOMS: atom_id res chain seq x y z
N MET A 1 15.79 -20.46 11.36
CA MET A 1 14.58 -19.60 11.25
C MET A 1 14.52 -19.07 9.83
N ASN A 2 13.43 -19.33 9.10
CA ASN A 2 13.30 -18.97 7.68
C ASN A 2 13.52 -17.48 7.46
N ASN A 3 14.46 -17.12 6.57
CA ASN A 3 14.83 -15.75 6.23
C ASN A 3 13.61 -14.91 5.79
N LEU A 4 12.62 -15.56 5.16
CA LEU A 4 11.35 -14.97 4.74
C LEU A 4 10.50 -14.43 5.89
N ASN A 5 10.46 -15.12 7.05
CA ASN A 5 9.68 -14.66 8.20
C ASN A 5 10.23 -13.35 8.79
N VAL A 6 11.55 -13.15 8.70
CA VAL A 6 12.19 -11.90 9.10
C VAL A 6 11.79 -10.78 8.15
N ILE A 7 11.81 -11.05 6.83
CA ILE A 7 11.40 -10.08 5.81
C ILE A 7 9.96 -9.64 6.03
N ILE A 8 9.02 -10.57 6.23
CA ILE A 8 7.59 -10.27 6.47
C ILE A 8 7.39 -9.30 7.63
N LYS A 9 8.15 -9.49 8.72
CA LYS A 9 8.10 -8.61 9.91
C LYS A 9 8.73 -7.24 9.69
N GLN A 10 9.54 -7.08 8.65
CA GLN A 10 10.21 -5.83 8.32
C GLN A 10 9.47 -5.01 7.26
N LEU A 11 8.55 -5.62 6.50
CA LEU A 11 7.79 -4.95 5.45
C LEU A 11 7.06 -3.72 6.01
N SER A 12 7.44 -2.55 5.52
CA SER A 12 6.83 -1.27 5.87
C SER A 12 6.68 -1.03 7.38
N SER A 13 7.60 -1.55 8.21
CA SER A 13 7.58 -1.33 9.67
C SER A 13 8.47 -0.16 10.11
N LYS A 14 9.55 0.11 9.37
CA LYS A 14 10.47 1.24 9.61
C LYS A 14 10.60 2.19 8.42
N ASN A 15 10.53 1.65 7.21
CA ASN A 15 10.53 2.40 5.95
C ASN A 15 9.56 1.71 4.98
N ILE A 16 8.90 2.47 4.11
CA ILE A 16 8.03 1.90 3.06
C ILE A 16 8.84 0.94 2.19
N THR A 17 8.43 -0.31 2.14
CA THR A 17 9.10 -1.34 1.34
C THR A 17 8.48 -1.39 -0.04
N PHE A 18 9.13 -0.78 -1.03
CA PHE A 18 8.62 -0.87 -2.39
C PHE A 18 8.85 -2.26 -2.97
N LEU A 19 7.98 -2.64 -3.90
CA LEU A 19 8.11 -3.90 -4.61
C LEU A 19 9.47 -4.05 -5.32
N VAL A 20 10.03 -2.93 -5.78
CA VAL A 20 11.32 -2.88 -6.48
C VAL A 20 12.52 -3.06 -5.54
N ASP A 21 12.32 -2.90 -4.23
CA ASP A 21 13.38 -2.99 -3.22
C ASP A 21 13.60 -4.44 -2.75
N ILE A 22 12.68 -5.36 -3.09
CA ILE A 22 12.83 -6.77 -2.73
C ILE A 22 13.99 -7.39 -3.51
N ASP A 23 14.83 -8.13 -2.79
CA ASP A 23 15.99 -8.83 -3.35
C ASP A 23 15.57 -9.66 -4.58
N ARG A 24 16.31 -9.52 -5.68
CA ARG A 24 16.04 -10.22 -6.95
C ARG A 24 16.08 -11.74 -6.81
N ARG A 25 16.68 -12.28 -5.76
CA ARG A 25 16.71 -13.71 -5.41
C ARG A 25 15.37 -14.21 -4.88
N ILE A 26 14.50 -13.31 -4.43
CA ILE A 26 13.14 -13.62 -3.99
C ILE A 26 12.20 -13.49 -5.18
N ASN A 27 11.43 -14.53 -5.46
CA ASN A 27 10.31 -14.49 -6.38
C ASN A 27 9.08 -13.98 -5.66
N ILE A 28 8.34 -13.09 -6.31
CA ILE A 28 7.08 -12.55 -5.78
C ILE A 28 5.98 -13.05 -6.71
N ASP A 29 5.23 -14.04 -6.26
CA ASP A 29 4.03 -14.48 -6.97
C ASP A 29 2.92 -13.44 -6.80
N LYS A 30 2.38 -12.99 -7.93
CA LYS A 30 1.38 -11.95 -8.08
C LYS A 30 0.13 -12.47 -8.81
N SER A 31 -0.06 -13.78 -8.89
CA SER A 31 -1.16 -14.44 -9.60
C SER A 31 -2.55 -14.11 -9.06
N GLU A 32 -2.64 -13.73 -7.78
CA GLU A 32 -3.89 -13.39 -7.11
C GLU A 32 -4.62 -12.17 -7.72
N LYS A 33 -5.94 -12.14 -7.54
CA LYS A 33 -6.80 -11.05 -8.01
C LYS A 33 -6.64 -9.80 -7.15
N TYR A 34 -6.88 -8.64 -7.79
CA TYR A 34 -6.95 -7.36 -7.09
C TYR A 34 -8.29 -7.17 -6.39
N TYR A 35 -8.23 -6.58 -5.20
CA TYR A 35 -9.33 -6.10 -4.40
C TYR A 35 -9.14 -4.59 -4.14
N TYR A 36 -10.19 -3.96 -3.63
CA TYR A 36 -10.21 -2.51 -3.40
C TYR A 36 -10.70 -2.24 -1.99
N TYR A 37 -9.88 -1.56 -1.21
CA TYR A 37 -10.25 -1.05 0.10
C TYR A 37 -10.35 0.47 0.02
N LYS A 38 -11.54 1.00 0.32
CA LYS A 38 -11.87 2.41 0.19
C LYS A 38 -11.74 3.09 1.54
N ILE A 39 -11.10 4.25 1.53
CA ILE A 39 -10.87 5.09 2.70
C ILE A 39 -11.39 6.49 2.36
N TRP A 40 -12.25 7.05 3.21
CA TRP A 40 -12.69 8.43 3.05
C TRP A 40 -11.56 9.38 3.46
N GLY A 41 -11.10 10.21 2.53
CA GLY A 41 -9.90 11.03 2.71
C GLY A 41 -8.66 10.21 3.07
N LEU A 42 -7.70 10.85 3.74
CA LEU A 42 -6.57 10.20 4.39
C LEU A 42 -6.91 10.00 5.88
N ASN A 43 -7.17 8.76 6.29
CA ASN A 43 -7.63 8.45 7.64
C ASN A 43 -6.80 7.33 8.30
N LEU A 44 -6.15 7.65 9.43
CA LEU A 44 -5.30 6.71 10.17
C LEU A 44 -6.04 5.45 10.60
N ASP A 45 -7.21 5.62 11.24
CA ASP A 45 -7.96 4.51 11.82
C ASP A 45 -8.34 3.47 10.76
N GLN A 46 -8.69 3.93 9.55
CA GLN A 46 -9.03 3.04 8.44
C GLN A 46 -7.80 2.37 7.83
N ILE A 47 -6.64 3.05 7.78
CA ILE A 47 -5.36 2.43 7.40
C ILE A 47 -4.96 1.38 8.42
N GLN A 48 -5.05 1.70 9.72
CA GLN A 48 -4.76 0.77 10.80
C GLN A 48 -5.72 -0.43 10.76
N ASN A 49 -7.01 -0.21 10.55
CA ASN A 49 -7.99 -1.28 10.39
C ASN A 49 -7.63 -2.19 9.20
N PHE A 50 -7.21 -1.63 8.07
CA PHE A 50 -6.74 -2.43 6.93
C PHE A 50 -5.55 -3.33 7.32
N ILE A 51 -4.52 -2.75 7.97
CA ILE A 51 -3.30 -3.48 8.36
C ILE A 51 -3.57 -4.53 9.43
N CYS A 52 -4.35 -4.22 10.46
CA CYS A 52 -4.64 -5.13 11.57
C CYS A 52 -5.44 -6.37 11.14
N ASN A 53 -6.22 -6.27 10.06
CA ASN A 53 -6.98 -7.38 9.50
C ASN A 53 -6.17 -8.30 8.57
N ILE A 54 -4.90 -7.96 8.27
CA ILE A 54 -3.99 -8.86 7.55
C ILE A 54 -3.64 -10.05 8.46
N ARG A 55 -3.66 -11.27 7.91
CA ARG A 55 -3.23 -12.46 8.66
C ARG A 55 -1.71 -12.43 8.86
N ASN A 56 -1.21 -13.09 9.91
CA ASN A 56 0.20 -13.01 10.30
C ASN A 56 1.18 -13.37 9.16
N GLU A 57 0.81 -14.32 8.30
CA GLU A 57 1.64 -14.82 7.19
C GLU A 57 1.34 -14.11 5.86
N ASP A 58 0.29 -13.30 5.80
CA ASP A 58 -0.18 -12.69 4.57
C ASP A 58 0.61 -11.41 4.25
N ILE A 59 0.92 -11.24 2.97
CA ILE A 59 1.60 -10.07 2.44
C ILE A 59 0.72 -9.50 1.35
N PHE A 60 0.43 -8.21 1.43
CA PHE A 60 -0.33 -7.49 0.42
C PHE A 60 0.55 -6.52 -0.34
N LEU A 61 0.41 -6.55 -1.66
CA LEU A 61 0.96 -5.55 -2.57
C LEU A 61 -0.11 -4.47 -2.77
N ILE A 62 0.19 -3.25 -2.35
CA ILE A 62 -0.72 -2.09 -2.43
C ILE A 62 -0.33 -1.19 -3.59
N HIS A 63 -1.33 -0.73 -4.33
CA HIS A 63 -1.27 0.37 -5.28
C HIS A 63 -2.21 1.48 -4.81
N PRO A 64 -1.71 2.55 -4.15
CA PRO A 64 -2.57 3.60 -3.61
C PRO A 64 -2.91 4.65 -4.68
N PHE A 65 -4.16 5.06 -4.71
CA PHE A 65 -4.61 6.17 -5.55
C PHE A 65 -5.78 6.90 -4.92
N ILE A 66 -6.02 8.14 -5.36
CA ILE A 66 -7.20 8.91 -4.98
C ILE A 66 -8.20 8.99 -6.13
N SER A 67 -9.49 9.06 -5.79
CA SER A 67 -10.58 9.27 -6.73
C SER A 67 -11.71 10.03 -6.03
N ILE A 68 -12.39 10.92 -6.74
CA ILE A 68 -13.49 11.74 -6.18
C ILE A 68 -14.78 10.92 -6.02
N ASN A 69 -15.01 9.94 -6.90
CA ASN A 69 -16.32 9.28 -7.01
C ASN A 69 -16.27 7.76 -6.85
N CYS A 70 -15.10 7.20 -6.53
CA CYS A 70 -14.89 5.76 -6.35
C CYS A 70 -15.25 4.89 -7.57
N ARG A 71 -15.42 5.48 -8.76
CA ARG A 71 -15.71 4.74 -9.99
C ARG A 71 -14.40 4.41 -10.68
N ILE A 72 -14.22 3.13 -10.98
CA ILE A 72 -12.96 2.62 -11.56
C ILE A 72 -12.72 3.10 -13.00
N ASP A 73 -13.79 3.50 -13.69
CA ASP A 73 -13.76 3.99 -15.08
C ASP A 73 -13.50 5.49 -15.15
N ASP A 74 -13.57 6.18 -14.00
CA ASP A 74 -13.33 7.61 -13.93
C ASP A 74 -11.85 7.90 -13.63
N PRO A 75 -11.38 9.12 -13.97
CA PRO A 75 -10.01 9.51 -13.70
C PRO A 75 -9.63 9.34 -12.22
N TYR A 76 -8.45 8.81 -12.00
CA TYR A 76 -7.87 8.64 -10.67
C TYR A 76 -6.41 9.05 -10.69
N LEU A 77 -5.90 9.45 -9.53
CA LEU A 77 -4.51 9.85 -9.37
C LEU A 77 -3.76 8.84 -8.50
N THR A 78 -2.80 8.15 -9.10
CA THR A 78 -1.90 7.25 -8.36
C THR A 78 -0.93 8.05 -7.50
N LEU A 79 -0.86 7.74 -6.21
CA LEU A 79 -0.01 8.47 -5.27
C LEU A 79 1.43 7.92 -5.22
N SER A 80 1.61 6.63 -5.47
CA SER A 80 2.94 6.02 -5.39
C SER A 80 3.10 4.76 -6.22
N ARG A 81 4.36 4.31 -6.31
CA ARG A 81 4.69 2.97 -6.78
C ARG A 81 4.15 1.93 -5.80
N GLN A 82 3.98 0.71 -6.30
CA GLN A 82 3.48 -0.39 -5.48
C GLN A 82 4.44 -0.71 -4.33
N PHE A 83 3.88 -0.87 -3.14
CA PHE A 83 4.62 -1.20 -1.93
C PHE A 83 3.97 -2.37 -1.20
N LEU A 84 4.76 -3.03 -0.35
CA LEU A 84 4.38 -4.24 0.35
C LEU A 84 4.03 -3.93 1.79
N VAL A 85 2.97 -4.56 2.27
CA VAL A 85 2.57 -4.51 3.67
C VAL A 85 2.30 -5.91 4.21
N SER A 86 2.45 -6.05 5.52
CA SER A 86 2.03 -7.20 6.30
C SER A 86 1.31 -6.70 7.55
N LYS A 87 0.83 -7.63 8.39
CA LYS A 87 0.26 -7.28 9.70
C LYS A 87 1.25 -6.50 10.60
N TYR A 88 2.55 -6.61 10.34
CA TYR A 88 3.61 -5.98 11.12
C TYR A 88 4.01 -4.60 10.59
N SER A 89 3.42 -4.15 9.49
CA SER A 89 3.65 -2.81 8.97
C SER A 89 3.14 -1.74 9.95
N ASN A 90 3.80 -0.58 9.94
CA ASN A 90 3.45 0.54 10.79
C ASN A 90 2.40 1.43 10.09
N PRO A 91 1.16 1.54 10.61
CA PRO A 91 0.12 2.37 10.01
C PRO A 91 0.47 3.86 9.95
N ASP A 92 1.10 4.41 10.99
CA ASP A 92 1.51 5.82 11.05
C ASP A 92 2.51 6.15 9.94
N LEU A 93 3.50 5.26 9.75
CA LEU A 93 4.48 5.39 8.67
C LEU A 93 3.82 5.39 7.29
N ILE A 94 2.79 4.55 7.09
CA ILE A 94 2.05 4.49 5.82
C ILE A 94 1.24 5.77 5.62
N GLN A 95 0.58 6.27 6.66
CA GLN A 95 -0.16 7.53 6.60
C GLN A 95 0.76 8.70 6.27
N ASP A 96 1.86 8.87 7.01
CA ASP A 96 2.81 9.96 6.79
C ASP A 96 3.37 9.92 5.36
N PHE A 97 3.69 8.72 4.87
CA PHE A 97 4.12 8.54 3.49
C PHE A 97 3.05 8.97 2.49
N LEU A 98 1.81 8.54 2.67
CA LEU A 98 0.71 8.87 1.75
C LEU A 98 0.32 10.35 1.81
N PHE A 99 0.35 10.96 2.99
CA PHE A 99 0.16 12.39 3.18
C PHE A 99 1.18 13.18 2.37
N ASN A 100 2.48 12.86 2.53
CA ASN A 100 3.54 13.50 1.75
C ASN A 100 3.37 13.30 0.23
N LYS A 101 2.82 12.16 -0.22
CA LYS A 101 2.53 11.95 -1.65
C LYS A 101 1.32 12.75 -2.12
N LEU A 102 0.31 12.91 -1.28
CA LEU A 102 -0.86 13.71 -1.57
C LEU A 102 -0.51 15.20 -1.65
N GLU A 103 0.30 15.71 -0.72
CA GLU A 103 0.84 17.07 -0.75
C GLU A 103 1.58 17.39 -2.05
N LEU A 104 2.50 16.50 -2.45
CA LEU A 104 3.23 16.66 -3.71
C LEU A 104 2.30 16.61 -4.94
N ALA A 105 1.27 15.78 -4.89
CA ALA A 105 0.26 15.69 -5.94
C ALA A 105 -0.60 16.97 -6.00
N SER A 106 -1.09 17.44 -4.85
CA SER A 106 -1.89 18.66 -4.69
C SER A 106 -1.15 19.87 -5.29
N GLN A 107 0.13 20.01 -4.97
CA GLN A 107 0.98 21.06 -5.56
C GLN A 107 1.22 20.86 -7.05
N GLY A 108 1.50 19.62 -7.49
CA GLY A 108 1.85 19.32 -8.88
C GLY A 108 0.67 19.38 -9.87
N PHE A 109 -0.55 19.16 -9.38
CA PHE A 109 -1.78 19.19 -10.17
C PHE A 109 -2.70 20.37 -9.82
N GLU A 110 -2.23 21.28 -8.97
CA GLU A 110 -2.92 22.53 -8.59
C GLU A 110 -4.35 22.30 -8.06
N PHE A 111 -4.52 21.33 -7.15
CA PHE A 111 -5.78 21.12 -6.43
C PHE A 111 -5.58 21.23 -4.92
N ASP A 112 -6.57 21.77 -4.22
CA ASP A 112 -6.59 21.76 -2.75
C ASP A 112 -7.17 20.43 -2.26
N HIS A 113 -6.36 19.66 -1.53
CA HIS A 113 -6.77 18.35 -1.03
C HIS A 113 -7.42 18.42 0.37
N GLU A 114 -7.39 19.57 1.04
CA GLU A 114 -8.10 19.79 2.31
C GLU A 114 -9.57 20.14 2.06
N GLU A 115 -9.85 20.84 0.96
CA GLU A 115 -11.21 21.21 0.54
C GLU A 115 -11.89 20.17 -0.39
N LEU A 116 -11.11 19.25 -0.95
CA LEU A 116 -11.62 18.24 -1.89
C LEU A 116 -12.19 17.02 -1.16
N ASP A 117 -13.42 16.67 -1.46
CA ASP A 117 -13.97 15.36 -1.10
C ASP A 117 -13.35 14.27 -2.02
N TYR A 118 -12.45 13.47 -1.46
CA TYR A 118 -11.82 12.35 -2.16
C TYR A 118 -11.84 11.06 -1.34
N PHE A 119 -11.65 9.96 -2.04
CA PHE A 119 -11.37 8.66 -1.44
C PHE A 119 -9.94 8.25 -1.72
N LEU A 120 -9.19 7.89 -0.68
CA LEU A 120 -8.00 7.06 -0.82
C LEU A 120 -8.45 5.62 -1.07
N ILE A 121 -7.91 5.00 -2.11
CA ILE A 121 -8.22 3.62 -2.46
C ILE A 121 -6.92 2.83 -2.48
N PHE A 122 -6.87 1.79 -1.64
CA PHE A 122 -5.88 0.74 -1.78
C PHE A 122 -6.41 -0.28 -2.77
N LYS A 123 -5.87 -0.30 -3.99
CA LYS A 123 -5.96 -1.48 -4.86
C LYS A 123 -4.88 -2.44 -4.43
N TYR A 124 -5.28 -3.55 -3.84
CA TYR A 124 -4.36 -4.48 -3.20
C TYR A 124 -4.58 -5.91 -3.69
N LYS A 125 -3.55 -6.74 -3.59
CA LYS A 125 -3.68 -8.19 -3.76
C LYS A 125 -2.70 -8.92 -2.87
N LYS A 126 -3.04 -10.16 -2.56
CA LYS A 126 -2.12 -11.07 -1.88
C LYS A 126 -0.96 -11.45 -2.79
N VAL A 127 0.23 -11.53 -2.20
CA VAL A 127 1.43 -12.02 -2.88
C VAL A 127 2.12 -13.06 -2.02
N TYR A 128 2.85 -13.96 -2.67
CA TYR A 128 3.65 -14.98 -1.99
C TYR A 128 5.12 -14.75 -2.29
N LEU A 129 5.96 -14.81 -1.25
CA LEU A 129 7.41 -14.74 -1.39
C LEU A 129 7.98 -16.15 -1.42
N ASN A 130 8.69 -16.49 -2.48
CA ASN A 130 9.36 -17.77 -2.64
C ASN A 130 10.84 -17.54 -2.97
N ASP A 131 11.75 -18.34 -2.43
CA ASP A 131 13.16 -18.28 -2.85
C ASP A 131 13.28 -18.82 -4.28
N LYS A 132 13.93 -18.06 -5.19
CA LYS A 132 14.09 -18.49 -6.60
C LYS A 132 14.97 -19.72 -6.80
N PHE A 133 15.79 -20.03 -5.81
CA PHE A 133 16.82 -21.06 -5.87
C PHE A 133 16.60 -22.18 -4.85
N ALA A 134 15.43 -22.22 -4.22
CA ALA A 134 15.01 -23.29 -3.33
C ALA A 134 14.32 -24.42 -4.11
#